data_AF-A0A8T5TTV6-F1
#
_entry.id   AF-A0A8T5TTV6-F1
#
_cell.length_a   1.000
_cell.length_b   1.000
_cell.length_c   1.000
_cell.angle_alpha   90.00
_cell.angle_beta   90.00
_cell.angle_gamma   90.00
#
_symmetry.space_group_name_H-M   'P 1'
#
loop_
_entity.id
_entity.type
_entity.pdbx_description
1 polymer ?
#
loop_
_entity_poly.entity_id
_entity_poly.type
_entity_poly.pdbx_seq_one_letter_code
_entity_poly.pdbx_strand_id
1 'polypeptide(L)' 'MSSFKLKVLLTGAAAVGKTSLVQRFIKNRFAANYKLTVGVGY' A
#
# COMPACT_ATOMS: atom_id res chain seq x y z
N MET A 1 2.23 29.13 4.37
CA MET A 1 1.34 27.94 4.32
C MET A 1 1.95 26.85 5.17
N SER A 2 1.21 26.31 6.15
CA SER A 2 1.66 25.17 6.95
C SER A 2 1.57 23.88 6.12
N SER A 3 2.67 23.15 5.99
CA SER A 3 2.71 21.84 5.35
C SER A 3 2.62 20.76 6.41
N PHE A 4 1.69 19.81 6.25
CA PHE A 4 1.51 18.69 7.16
C PHE A 4 2.26 17.46 6.64
N LYS A 5 3.04 16.81 7.51
CA LYS A 5 3.66 15.51 7.24
C LYS A 5 2.91 14.44 8.03
N LEU A 6 2.33 13.48 7.32
CA LEU A 6 1.53 12.40 7.90
C LEU A 6 2.17 11.04 7.56
N LYS A 7 2.16 10.11 8.51
CA LYS A 7 2.58 8.72 8.32
C LYS A 7 1.37 7.82 8.54
N VAL A 8 0.99 7.05 7.52
CA VAL A 8 -0.17 6.16 7.55
C VAL A 8 0.32 4.72 7.49
N LEU A 9 -0.20 3.86 8.37
CA LEU A 9 0.08 2.42 8.38
C LEU A 9 -1.18 1.64 8.04
N LEU A 10 -1.04 0.65 7.14
CA LEU A 10 -2.11 -0.28 6.80
C LEU A 10 -1.76 -1.66 7.37
N THR A 11 -2.57 -2.16 8.31
CA THR A 11 -2.35 -3.41 9.03
C THR A 11 -3.31 -4.52 8.58
N GLY A 12 -3.00 -5.77 8.94
CA GLY A 12 -3.77 -6.96 8.57
C GLY A 12 -2.87 -8.12 8.16
N ALA A 13 -3.43 -9.33 8.08
CA ALA A 13 -2.68 -10.55 7.76
C ALA A 13 -1.98 -10.48 6.39
N ALA A 14 -1.01 -11.38 6.15
CA ALA A 14 -0.39 -11.51 4.83
C ALA A 14 -1.46 -11.78 3.74
N ALA A 15 -1.20 -11.36 2.50
CA ALA A 15 -2.06 -11.58 1.35
C ALA A 15 -3.48 -10.96 1.34
N VAL A 16 -3.89 -10.20 2.37
CA VAL A 16 -5.22 -9.50 2.39
C VAL A 16 -5.35 -8.30 1.44
N GLY A 17 -4.38 -8.09 0.53
CA GLY A 17 -4.49 -7.06 -0.52
C GLY A 17 -4.08 -5.63 -0.12
N LYS A 18 -3.42 -5.43 1.03
CA LYS A 18 -2.98 -4.10 1.51
C LYS A 18 -2.17 -3.31 0.47
N THR A 19 -1.17 -3.94 -0.15
CA THR A 19 -0.34 -3.31 -1.19
C THR A 19 -1.15 -2.98 -2.44
N SER A 20 -2.06 -3.88 -2.85
CA SER A 20 -2.94 -3.65 -4.00
C SER A 20 -3.87 -2.46 -3.78
N LEU A 21 -4.40 -2.28 -2.56
CA LEU A 21 -5.25 -1.15 -2.20
C LEU A 21 -4.50 0.18 -2.30
N VAL A 22 -3.28 0.25 -1.75
CA VAL A 22 -2.44 1.46 -1.84
C VAL A 22 -2.05 1.77 -3.29
N GLN A 23 -1.66 0.76 -4.07
CA GLN A 23 -1.31 0.96 -5.48
C GLN A 23 -2.52 1.39 -6.32
N ARG A 24 -3.71 0.86 -6.02
CA ARG A 24 -4.94 1.30 -6.69
C ARG A 24 -5.29 2.73 -6.32
N PHE A 25 -5.14 3.13 -5.06
CA PHE A 25 -5.44 4.50 -4.62
C PHE A 25 -4.50 5.54 -5.25
N ILE A 26 -3.19 5.28 -5.24
CA ILE A 26 -2.18 6.28 -5.69
C ILE A 26 -1.98 6.25 -7.20
N LYS A 27 -2.02 5.06 -7.81
CA LYS A 27 -1.62 4.86 -9.22
C LYS A 27 -2.76 4.41 -10.12
N ASN A 28 -3.98 4.24 -9.60
CA ASN A 28 -5.13 3.65 -10.29
C ASN A 28 -4.83 2.29 -10.98
N ARG A 29 -3.81 1.55 -10.49
CA ARG A 29 -3.38 0.28 -11.07
C ARG A 29 -3.68 -0.89 -10.16
N PHE A 30 -4.00 -2.03 -10.78
CA PHE A 30 -4.20 -3.30 -10.10
C PHE A 30 -3.42 -4.39 -10.84
N ALA A 31 -2.74 -5.26 -10.10
CA ALA A 31 -2.08 -6.45 -10.61
C ALA A 31 -2.65 -7.66 -9.86
N ALA A 32 -3.31 -8.56 -10.59
CA ALA A 32 -3.87 -9.79 -10.04
C ALA A 32 -2.78 -10.77 -9.57
N ASN A 33 -1.59 -10.67 -10.17
CA ASN A 33 -0.43 -11.49 -9.82
C ASN A 33 0.15 -10.97 -8.49
N TYR A 34 -0.29 -11.59 -7.39
CA TYR A 34 0.18 -11.26 -6.06
C TYR A 34 1.70 -11.46 -5.95
N LYS A 35 2.44 -10.36 -5.83
CA LYS A 35 3.84 -10.39 -5.38
C LYS A 35 3.83 -10.24 -3.86
N LEU A 36 4.42 -11.19 -3.14
CA LEU A 36 4.55 -11.11 -1.70
C LEU A 36 5.25 -9.79 -1.32
N THR A 37 4.65 -9.00 -0.46
CA THR A 37 5.29 -7.80 0.09
C THR A 37 6.41 -8.24 1.01
N VAL A 38 7.67 -8.12 0.56
CA VAL A 38 8.83 -8.43 1.38
C VAL A 38 9.10 -7.27 2.33
N GLY A 39 8.93 -7.49 3.63
CA GLY A 39 9.29 -6.53 4.68
C GLY A 39 8.37 -5.31 4.76
N VAL A 40 8.72 -4.25 4.05
CA VAL A 40 7.98 -2.98 3.96
C VAL A 40 8.27 -2.41 2.58
N GLY A 41 7.24 -2.15 1.77
CA GLY A 41 7.43 -1.44 0.51
C GLY A 41 7.71 0.04 0.80
N TYR A 42 8.92 0.50 0.46
CA TYR A 42 9.29 1.92 0.47
C TYR A 42 8.58 2.68 -0.64
#